data_AF-A0A1R4F4Y2-F1
#
_entry.id   AF-A0A1R4F4Y2-F1
#
_cell.length_a   1.000
_cell.length_b   1.000
_cell.length_c   1.000
_cell.angle_alpha   90.00
_cell.angle_beta   90.00
_cell.angle_gamma   90.00
#
_symmetry.space_group_name_H-M   'P 1'
#
loop_
_entity.id
_entity.type
_entity.pdbx_description
1 polymer ?
#
loop_
_entity_poly.entity_id
_entity_poly.type
_entity_poly.pdbx_seq_one_letter_code
_entity_poly.pdbx_strand_id
1 'polypeptide(L)'
;MSGMTAVPIIPEDDLALAAAWRARPTDPEQLARRLSEFLTGLRGLAPAARTWRRRPAKTVIEADDVEGLAKVIRLRIAKDSRGAPIPAMGYLLDLTSEEVPGLHVHLHAGQTEETVESSCALHLESSCTALRTPPEARSLMEAIVRAFDPDWAVWTSGLLGGAEHLTDERRSLGYLNYGWRDAMLALDPRAERFHRGAIARLGDDPELRDPAPMLDLLDRLWRSAARDPVPADPTRVPELHRIGWDLGFALVDGGSVWRIVDRGHVIIEMSREEYVVWTSAAGRPATVDGSWTLADANERAQSLAVPRPEPILRALLNHGLIAEVPALGGSVRDFCRTHRIETLMPVLGAADWPIGAALIGPREGDGIAVGGTTANVYTIGPAYPDLWSACETVASTDPSGASTPWFVAEQFLRESQRLVARGALSLQTVDAPSGGTA
;
A
#
# COMPACT_ATOMS: atom_id res chain seq x y z
N MET A 1 -3.25 1.75 9.00
CA MET A 1 -2.35 0.58 8.91
C MET A 1 -1.79 0.53 7.49
N SER A 2 -0.54 0.94 7.28
CA SER A 2 0.12 0.78 5.97
C SER A 2 0.52 -0.67 5.80
N GLY A 3 -0.26 -1.41 5.00
CA GLY A 3 0.03 -2.80 4.66
C GLY A 3 1.22 -2.87 3.72
N MET A 4 2.33 -3.40 4.22
CA MET A 4 3.39 -3.92 3.35
C MET A 4 2.77 -5.04 2.52
N THR A 5 2.92 -4.97 1.19
CA THR A 5 2.35 -5.95 0.26
C THR A 5 2.97 -7.32 0.56
N ALA A 6 2.19 -8.25 1.11
CA ALA A 6 2.67 -9.60 1.42
C ALA A 6 2.84 -10.48 0.17
N VAL A 7 2.51 -9.97 -1.02
CA VAL A 7 2.71 -10.69 -2.28
C VAL A 7 4.16 -10.47 -2.73
N PRO A 8 5.01 -11.50 -2.75
CA PRO A 8 6.36 -11.38 -3.30
C PRO A 8 6.28 -11.01 -4.79
N ILE A 9 7.33 -10.40 -5.34
CA ILE A 9 7.43 -10.16 -6.78
C ILE A 9 7.58 -11.54 -7.45
N ILE A 10 6.60 -11.95 -8.26
CA ILE A 10 6.58 -13.23 -8.96
C ILE A 10 6.87 -12.96 -10.44
N PRO A 11 7.85 -13.65 -11.06
CA PRO A 11 8.03 -13.60 -12.51
C PRO A 11 6.76 -13.95 -13.27
N GLU A 12 6.55 -13.37 -14.46
CA GLU A 12 5.28 -13.45 -15.20
C GLU A 12 4.76 -14.89 -15.40
N ASP A 13 5.66 -15.84 -15.68
CA ASP A 13 5.35 -17.25 -15.95
C ASP A 13 5.30 -18.16 -14.70
N ASP A 14 5.63 -17.61 -13.53
CA ASP A 14 5.74 -18.35 -12.29
C ASP A 14 4.44 -18.28 -11.47
N LEU A 15 4.25 -19.28 -10.61
CA LEU A 15 3.17 -19.28 -9.62
C LEU A 15 3.73 -19.09 -8.22
N ALA A 16 2.91 -18.53 -7.34
CA ALA A 16 3.18 -18.55 -5.92
C ALA A 16 1.94 -18.90 -5.11
N LEU A 17 2.18 -19.65 -4.04
CA LEU A 17 1.26 -19.79 -2.92
C LEU A 17 1.83 -18.97 -1.75
N ALA A 18 1.17 -17.87 -1.39
CA ALA A 18 1.58 -17.01 -0.30
C ALA A 18 0.55 -17.07 0.83
N ALA A 19 1.04 -17.09 2.07
CA ALA A 19 0.23 -16.99 3.28
C ALA A 19 0.76 -15.84 4.14
N ALA A 20 -0.13 -15.06 4.73
CA ALA A 20 0.20 -13.92 5.58
C ALA A 20 -0.61 -13.93 6.88
N TRP A 21 0.01 -13.42 7.96
CA TRP A 21 -0.63 -13.26 9.26
C TRP A 21 -0.01 -12.12 10.05
N ARG A 22 -0.75 -11.60 11.03
CA ARG A 22 -0.25 -10.57 11.94
C ARG A 22 1.04 -11.02 12.65
N ALA A 23 1.93 -10.07 12.93
CA ALA A 23 3.11 -10.32 13.76
C ALA A 23 2.74 -11.02 15.06
N ARG A 24 3.41 -12.14 15.33
CA ARG A 24 3.27 -12.91 16.57
C ARG A 24 4.68 -13.32 17.01
N PRO A 25 5.12 -12.94 18.23
CA PRO A 25 6.39 -13.40 18.77
C PRO A 25 6.41 -14.94 18.75
N THR A 26 7.38 -15.50 18.04
CA THR A 26 7.48 -16.95 17.84
C THR A 26 8.95 -17.33 17.97
N ASP A 27 9.27 -18.33 18.78
CA ASP A 27 10.63 -18.81 18.89
C ASP A 27 11.06 -19.61 17.64
N PRO A 28 12.37 -19.71 17.35
CA PRO A 28 12.88 -20.42 16.18
C PRO A 28 12.43 -21.89 16.09
N GLU A 29 12.29 -22.57 17.23
CA GLU A 29 11.88 -23.97 17.33
C GLU A 29 10.41 -24.16 16.94
N GLN A 30 9.54 -23.24 17.32
CA GLN A 30 8.14 -23.23 16.94
C GLN A 30 7.98 -22.91 15.46
N LEU A 31 8.72 -21.93 14.93
CA LEU A 31 8.75 -21.68 13.48
C LEU A 31 9.28 -22.89 12.70
N ALA A 32 10.33 -23.54 13.21
CA ALA A 32 10.89 -24.75 12.59
C ALA A 32 9.90 -25.91 12.55
N ARG A 33 9.11 -26.13 13.62
CA ARG A 33 8.04 -27.14 13.63
C ARG A 33 6.98 -26.87 12.56
N ARG A 34 6.50 -25.62 12.46
CA ARG A 34 5.51 -25.22 11.44
C ARG A 34 6.05 -25.35 10.03
N LEU A 35 7.27 -24.88 9.80
CA LEU A 35 7.92 -25.02 8.50
C LEU A 35 8.13 -26.50 8.15
N SER A 36 8.55 -27.32 9.11
CA SER A 36 8.71 -28.76 8.91
C SER A 36 7.39 -29.46 8.56
N GLU A 37 6.28 -29.09 9.22
CA GLU A 37 4.94 -29.57 8.88
C GLU A 37 4.58 -29.21 7.42
N PHE A 38 4.81 -27.96 7.02
CA PHE A 38 4.57 -27.51 5.65
C PHE A 38 5.42 -28.27 4.62
N LEU A 39 6.74 -28.35 4.84
CA LEU A 39 7.66 -29.05 3.93
C LEU A 39 7.36 -30.55 3.85
N THR A 40 6.91 -31.17 4.95
CA THR A 40 6.48 -32.57 4.97
C THR A 40 5.18 -32.77 4.19
N GLY A 41 4.22 -31.84 4.31
CA GLY A 41 3.01 -31.83 3.50
C GLY A 41 3.32 -31.72 2.00
N LEU A 42 4.24 -30.81 1.65
CA LEU A 42 4.74 -30.65 0.28
C LEU A 42 5.45 -31.91 -0.24
N ARG A 43 6.24 -32.60 0.59
CA ARG A 43 6.85 -33.90 0.24
C ARG A 43 5.80 -34.98 -0.09
N GLY A 44 4.60 -34.91 0.49
CA GLY A 44 3.49 -35.79 0.12
C GLY A 44 3.01 -35.61 -1.32
N LEU A 45 3.16 -34.41 -1.88
CA LEU A 45 2.76 -34.05 -3.24
C LEU A 45 3.94 -34.15 -4.23
N ALA A 46 5.14 -33.82 -3.77
CA ALA A 46 6.40 -33.98 -4.51
C ALA A 46 7.39 -34.84 -3.69
N PRO A 47 7.34 -36.18 -3.78
CA PRO A 47 8.18 -37.08 -2.98
C PRO A 47 9.70 -36.90 -3.14
N ALA A 48 10.13 -36.22 -4.19
CA ALA A 48 11.52 -35.85 -4.44
C ALA A 48 12.00 -34.69 -3.55
N ALA A 49 11.12 -33.77 -3.11
CA ALA A 49 11.46 -32.57 -2.35
C ALA A 49 11.82 -32.87 -0.87
N ARG A 50 12.85 -33.69 -0.67
CA ARG A 50 13.27 -34.20 0.63
C ARG A 50 14.26 -33.28 1.30
N THR A 51 15.20 -32.75 0.52
CA THR A 51 16.26 -31.90 1.04
C THR A 51 16.14 -30.48 0.51
N TRP A 52 16.49 -29.55 1.39
CA TRP A 52 16.31 -28.13 1.20
C TRP A 52 17.64 -27.45 1.45
N ARG A 53 18.09 -26.67 0.47
CA ARG A 53 19.29 -25.86 0.58
C ARG A 53 18.92 -24.43 0.92
N ARG A 54 19.55 -23.90 1.96
CA ARG A 54 19.46 -22.48 2.31
C ARG A 54 20.14 -21.60 1.26
N ARG A 55 19.62 -20.39 1.00
CA ARG A 55 20.34 -19.35 0.24
C ARG A 55 20.77 -18.20 1.18
N PRO A 56 21.98 -17.62 1.02
CA PRO A 56 23.06 -17.97 0.08
C PRO A 56 23.99 -19.12 0.54
N ALA A 57 23.85 -19.63 1.77
CA ALA A 57 24.79 -20.61 2.32
C ALA A 57 24.33 -22.06 2.08
N LYS A 58 25.24 -22.92 1.60
CA LYS A 58 24.98 -24.31 1.16
C LYS A 58 24.65 -25.34 2.28
N THR A 59 24.02 -24.91 3.37
CA THR A 59 23.51 -25.85 4.38
C THR A 59 22.31 -26.56 3.79
N VAL A 60 22.40 -27.89 3.70
CA VAL A 60 21.32 -28.78 3.28
C VAL A 60 20.66 -29.34 4.55
N ILE A 61 19.34 -29.30 4.60
CA ILE A 61 18.52 -29.80 5.71
C ILE A 61 17.39 -30.66 5.16
N GLU A 62 16.96 -31.67 5.91
CA GLU A 62 15.80 -32.48 5.55
C GLU A 62 14.50 -31.77 5.95
N ALA A 63 13.41 -32.02 5.23
CA ALA A 63 12.10 -31.41 5.49
C ALA A 63 11.57 -31.66 6.92
N ASP A 64 11.89 -32.81 7.52
CA ASP A 64 11.51 -33.24 8.86
C ASP A 64 12.56 -32.94 9.94
N ASP A 65 13.71 -32.33 9.59
CA ASP A 65 14.77 -31.96 10.53
C ASP A 65 14.46 -30.63 11.24
N VAL A 66 13.59 -30.69 12.25
CA VAL A 66 13.19 -29.54 13.07
C VAL A 66 14.39 -28.86 13.74
N GLU A 67 15.38 -29.62 14.21
CA GLU A 67 16.57 -29.07 14.88
C GLU A 67 17.46 -28.30 13.89
N GLY A 68 17.71 -28.88 12.71
CA GLY A 68 18.43 -28.23 11.61
C GLY A 68 17.72 -26.97 11.10
N LEU A 69 16.40 -27.03 10.92
CA LEU A 69 15.56 -25.88 10.56
C LEU A 69 15.67 -24.77 11.61
N ALA A 70 15.53 -25.08 12.90
CA ALA A 70 15.66 -24.09 13.98
C ALA A 70 17.06 -23.46 14.02
N LYS A 71 18.11 -24.24 13.79
CA LYS A 71 19.49 -23.74 13.68
C LYS A 71 19.62 -22.77 12.51
N VAL A 72 19.06 -23.10 11.35
CA VAL A 72 19.07 -22.26 10.16
C VAL A 72 18.29 -20.95 10.37
N ILE A 73 17.12 -20.99 11.01
CA ILE A 73 16.29 -19.83 11.33
C ILE A 73 17.05 -18.87 12.26
N ARG A 74 17.70 -19.38 13.32
CA ARG A 74 18.49 -18.54 14.25
C ARG A 74 19.60 -17.76 13.57
N LEU A 75 20.20 -18.31 12.51
CA LEU A 75 21.26 -17.65 11.74
C LEU A 75 20.75 -16.49 10.87
N ARG A 76 19.43 -16.30 10.76
CA ARG A 76 18.77 -15.36 9.86
C ARG A 76 17.90 -14.33 10.58
N ILE A 77 18.18 -14.09 11.86
CA ILE A 77 17.64 -12.90 12.52
C ILE A 77 18.27 -11.65 11.87
N ALA A 78 17.43 -10.69 11.50
CA ALA A 78 17.94 -9.42 11.01
C ALA A 78 18.80 -8.76 12.09
N LYS A 79 19.89 -8.10 11.67
CA LYS A 79 20.84 -7.46 12.58
C LYS A 79 21.02 -6.01 12.20
N ASP A 80 21.21 -5.16 13.20
CA ASP A 80 21.56 -3.75 13.00
C ASP A 80 23.00 -3.60 12.51
N SER A 81 23.43 -2.35 12.30
CA SER A 81 24.79 -2.02 11.89
C SER A 81 25.87 -2.44 12.90
N ARG A 82 25.49 -2.82 14.12
CA ARG A 82 26.37 -3.31 15.19
C ARG A 82 26.32 -4.83 15.34
N GLY A 83 25.54 -5.52 14.52
CA GLY A 83 25.37 -6.97 14.57
C GLY A 83 24.42 -7.45 15.67
N ALA A 84 23.73 -6.54 16.37
CA ALA A 84 22.71 -6.89 17.35
C ALA A 84 21.41 -7.27 16.63
N PRO A 85 20.67 -8.30 17.09
CA PRO A 85 19.41 -8.66 16.47
C PRO A 85 18.39 -7.52 16.51
N ILE A 86 17.56 -7.40 15.46
CA ILE A 86 16.44 -6.46 15.37
C ILE A 86 15.14 -7.26 15.54
N PRO A 87 14.54 -7.35 16.74
CA PRO A 87 13.34 -8.14 16.97
C PRO A 87 12.13 -7.69 16.14
N ALA A 88 12.07 -6.40 15.76
CA ALA A 88 11.02 -5.85 14.92
C ALA A 88 11.01 -6.48 13.50
N MET A 89 12.15 -6.95 13.02
CA MET A 89 12.30 -7.51 11.67
C MET A 89 12.16 -9.03 11.62
N GLY A 90 12.16 -9.73 12.76
CA GLY A 90 11.99 -11.19 12.84
C GLY A 90 13.09 -11.98 12.12
N TYR A 91 12.69 -13.13 11.57
CA TYR A 91 13.55 -14.10 10.88
C TYR A 91 13.22 -14.14 9.39
N LEU A 92 14.26 -14.14 8.55
CA LEU A 92 14.14 -14.17 7.08
C LEU A 92 14.85 -15.39 6.47
N LEU A 93 14.10 -16.38 6.01
CA LEU A 93 14.63 -17.64 5.51
C LEU A 93 14.24 -17.90 4.05
N ASP A 94 15.25 -18.23 3.25
CA ASP A 94 15.12 -18.67 1.86
C ASP A 94 15.61 -20.12 1.72
N LEU A 95 14.71 -21.00 1.28
CA LEU A 95 15.00 -22.41 0.99
C LEU A 95 14.73 -22.73 -0.47
N THR A 96 15.54 -23.61 -1.05
CA THR A 96 15.38 -24.16 -2.40
C THR A 96 15.45 -25.67 -2.32
N SER A 97 14.54 -26.38 -2.98
CA SER A 97 14.66 -27.84 -3.06
C SER A 97 15.87 -28.22 -3.91
N GLU A 98 16.63 -29.21 -3.46
CA GLU A 98 17.79 -29.72 -4.20
C GLU A 98 17.38 -30.64 -5.35
N GLU A 99 16.27 -31.36 -5.17
CA GLU A 99 15.82 -32.41 -6.08
C GLU A 99 14.67 -31.97 -6.99
N VAL A 100 13.99 -30.87 -6.66
CA VAL A 100 12.93 -30.28 -7.48
C VAL A 100 13.37 -28.88 -7.92
N PRO A 101 14.03 -28.75 -9.08
CA PRO A 101 14.43 -27.46 -9.62
C PRO A 101 13.24 -26.50 -9.74
N GLY A 102 13.46 -25.24 -9.37
CA GLY A 102 12.44 -24.19 -9.42
C GLY A 102 11.43 -24.16 -8.28
N LEU A 103 11.63 -25.00 -7.26
CA LEU A 103 10.81 -25.02 -6.04
C LEU A 103 11.51 -24.24 -4.92
N HIS A 104 10.91 -23.12 -4.51
CA HIS A 104 11.48 -22.24 -3.49
C HIS A 104 10.49 -21.92 -2.38
N VAL A 105 10.97 -21.82 -1.14
CA VAL A 105 10.19 -21.37 0.00
C VAL A 105 10.85 -20.14 0.62
N HIS A 106 10.08 -19.08 0.77
CA HIS A 106 10.45 -17.86 1.46
C HIS A 106 9.62 -17.75 2.74
N LEU A 107 10.28 -17.48 3.87
CA LEU A 107 9.63 -17.31 5.17
C LEU A 107 10.13 -16.03 5.82
N HIS A 108 9.20 -15.15 6.20
CA HIS A 108 9.46 -13.96 6.99
C HIS A 108 8.54 -13.95 8.21
N ALA A 109 9.04 -14.28 9.41
CA ALA A 109 8.18 -14.47 10.57
C ALA A 109 8.86 -14.15 11.91
N GLY A 110 8.08 -14.10 12.99
CA GLY A 110 8.58 -13.89 14.35
C GLY A 110 8.89 -12.44 14.70
N GLN A 111 8.37 -11.49 13.89
CA GLN A 111 8.42 -10.07 14.20
C GLN A 111 7.59 -9.76 15.46
N THR A 112 7.99 -8.70 16.16
CA THR A 112 7.28 -8.19 17.36
C THR A 112 6.49 -6.91 17.09
N GLU A 113 6.72 -6.26 15.95
CA GLU A 113 6.05 -5.01 15.58
C GLU A 113 4.75 -5.31 14.82
N GLU A 114 3.62 -4.79 15.32
CA GLU A 114 2.29 -5.06 14.75
C GLU A 114 2.09 -4.53 13.32
N THR A 115 2.96 -3.61 12.88
CA THR A 115 2.95 -3.01 11.54
C THR A 115 3.54 -3.94 10.47
N VAL A 116 4.30 -4.97 10.87
CA VAL A 116 4.97 -5.90 9.95
C VAL A 116 4.20 -7.21 9.92
N GLU A 117 3.78 -7.64 8.72
CA GLU A 117 3.13 -8.94 8.56
C GLU A 117 4.18 -10.06 8.53
N SER A 118 3.85 -11.18 9.17
CA SER A 118 4.56 -12.44 8.93
C SER A 118 4.01 -13.09 7.67
N SER A 119 4.87 -13.74 6.90
CA SER A 119 4.49 -14.43 5.66
C SER A 119 5.30 -15.70 5.41
N CYS A 120 4.70 -16.62 4.67
CA CYS A 120 5.36 -17.77 4.07
C CYS A 120 4.90 -17.88 2.62
N ALA A 121 5.83 -17.94 1.67
CA ALA A 121 5.54 -18.07 0.25
C ALA A 121 6.26 -19.28 -0.35
N LEU A 122 5.54 -20.06 -1.14
CA LEU A 122 6.05 -21.12 -1.99
C LEU A 122 6.04 -20.61 -3.43
N HIS A 123 7.20 -20.55 -4.06
CA HIS A 123 7.33 -20.21 -5.48
C HIS A 123 7.52 -21.48 -6.30
N LEU A 124 6.79 -21.53 -7.42
CA LEU A 124 6.79 -22.63 -8.37
C LEU A 124 7.16 -22.07 -9.74
N GLU A 125 8.40 -22.32 -10.18
CA GLU A 125 8.80 -22.01 -11.55
C GLU A 125 7.97 -22.81 -12.57
N SER A 126 7.96 -22.37 -13.83
CA SER A 126 7.32 -23.07 -14.95
C SER A 126 7.73 -24.56 -15.09
N SER A 127 8.90 -24.94 -14.58
CA SER A 127 9.40 -26.32 -14.57
C SER A 127 8.66 -27.23 -13.58
N CYS A 128 7.99 -26.69 -12.55
CA CYS A 128 7.29 -27.44 -11.49
C CYS A 128 5.90 -27.96 -11.90
N THR A 129 5.73 -28.41 -13.15
CA THR A 129 4.43 -28.74 -13.77
C THR A 129 3.53 -29.66 -12.94
N ALA A 130 4.08 -30.66 -12.25
CA ALA A 130 3.31 -31.60 -11.42
C ALA A 130 2.62 -30.95 -10.21
N LEU A 131 3.11 -29.80 -9.73
CA LEU A 131 2.54 -29.07 -8.59
C LEU A 131 1.59 -27.95 -9.02
N ARG A 132 1.49 -27.69 -10.33
CA ARG A 132 0.74 -26.55 -10.91
C ARG A 132 -0.68 -26.93 -11.31
N THR A 133 -1.18 -28.10 -10.91
CA THR A 133 -2.53 -28.59 -11.24
C THR A 133 -3.57 -28.18 -10.17
N PRO A 134 -4.87 -28.10 -10.51
CA PRO A 134 -5.92 -27.69 -9.57
C PRO A 134 -5.96 -28.47 -8.23
N PRO A 135 -5.87 -29.82 -8.21
CA PRO A 135 -5.91 -30.59 -6.96
C PRO A 135 -4.68 -30.35 -6.08
N GLU A 136 -3.51 -30.20 -6.69
CA GLU A 136 -2.23 -29.96 -6.03
C GLU A 136 -2.18 -28.54 -5.48
N ALA A 137 -2.66 -27.54 -6.23
CA ALA A 137 -2.81 -26.18 -5.74
C ALA A 137 -3.67 -26.10 -4.47
N ARG A 138 -4.79 -26.83 -4.46
CA ARG A 138 -5.65 -26.96 -3.27
C ARG A 138 -4.92 -27.66 -2.13
N SER A 139 -4.25 -28.77 -2.40
CA SER A 139 -3.54 -29.54 -1.37
C SER A 139 -2.40 -28.73 -0.73
N LEU A 140 -1.70 -27.92 -1.53
CA LEU A 140 -0.67 -26.99 -1.06
C LEU A 140 -1.28 -25.87 -0.21
N MET A 141 -2.41 -25.29 -0.63
CA MET A 141 -3.16 -24.31 0.17
C MET A 141 -3.55 -24.89 1.53
N GLU A 142 -4.07 -26.12 1.56
CA GLU A 142 -4.42 -26.79 2.81
C GLU A 142 -3.19 -27.05 3.70
N ALA A 143 -2.05 -27.42 3.09
CA ALA A 143 -0.80 -27.66 3.81
C ALA A 143 -0.25 -26.38 4.47
N ILE A 144 -0.21 -25.25 3.74
CA ILE A 144 0.28 -23.99 4.29
C ILE A 144 -0.66 -23.44 5.37
N VAL A 145 -1.97 -23.60 5.20
CA VAL A 145 -2.97 -23.15 6.18
C VAL A 145 -2.87 -23.95 7.47
N ARG A 146 -2.71 -25.27 7.41
CA ARG A 146 -2.51 -26.11 8.61
C ARG A 146 -1.24 -25.75 9.37
N ALA A 147 -0.14 -25.58 8.64
CA ALA A 147 1.17 -25.32 9.23
C ALA A 147 1.24 -23.94 9.92
N PHE A 148 0.66 -22.91 9.31
CA PHE A 148 0.86 -21.53 9.79
C PHE A 148 -0.36 -20.90 10.46
N ASP A 149 -1.57 -21.43 10.26
CA ASP A 149 -2.84 -20.80 10.66
C ASP A 149 -2.88 -19.32 10.25
N PRO A 150 -2.75 -19.03 8.94
CA PRO A 150 -2.64 -17.67 8.46
C PRO A 150 -3.96 -16.92 8.59
N ASP A 151 -3.91 -15.59 8.61
CA ASP A 151 -5.11 -14.76 8.53
C ASP A 151 -5.63 -14.71 7.08
N TRP A 152 -4.74 -14.89 6.11
CA TRP A 152 -5.03 -14.92 4.68
C TRP A 152 -4.00 -15.76 3.90
N ALA A 153 -4.43 -16.44 2.85
CA ALA A 153 -3.52 -17.07 1.89
C ALA A 153 -4.08 -17.04 0.46
N VAL A 154 -3.19 -17.00 -0.53
CA VAL A 154 -3.55 -16.92 -1.96
C VAL A 154 -2.65 -17.80 -2.80
N TRP A 155 -3.25 -18.42 -3.82
CA TRP A 155 -2.55 -18.99 -4.96
C TRP A 155 -2.67 -18.05 -6.14
N THR A 156 -1.56 -17.52 -6.65
CA THR A 156 -1.55 -16.52 -7.74
C THR A 156 -0.42 -16.76 -8.74
N SER A 157 -0.48 -16.08 -9.88
CA SER A 157 0.57 -16.07 -10.92
C SER A 157 1.26 -14.72 -10.96
N GLY A 158 2.43 -14.61 -11.59
CA GLY A 158 3.07 -13.31 -11.82
C GLY A 158 2.19 -12.34 -12.63
N LEU A 159 1.49 -12.86 -13.64
CA LEU A 159 0.54 -12.10 -14.45
C LEU A 159 -0.59 -11.49 -13.60
N LEU A 160 -1.14 -12.24 -12.65
CA LEU A 160 -2.19 -11.73 -11.75
C LEU A 160 -1.64 -10.89 -10.61
N GLY A 161 -0.48 -11.25 -10.05
CA GLY A 161 0.16 -10.45 -9.02
C GLY A 161 0.38 -9.00 -9.46
N GLY A 162 0.74 -8.79 -10.73
CA GLY A 162 0.85 -7.46 -11.33
C GLY A 162 -0.51 -6.77 -11.57
N ALA A 163 -1.53 -7.53 -11.96
CA ALA A 163 -2.87 -7.00 -12.23
C ALA A 163 -3.71 -6.74 -10.97
N GLU A 164 -3.45 -7.42 -9.84
CA GLU A 164 -4.32 -7.45 -8.67
C GLU A 164 -3.87 -6.58 -7.48
N HIS A 165 -3.02 -5.56 -7.71
CA HIS A 165 -2.68 -4.53 -6.72
C HIS A 165 -3.85 -3.61 -6.31
N LEU A 166 -5.08 -4.10 -6.45
CA LEU A 166 -6.29 -3.34 -6.67
C LEU A 166 -7.31 -3.47 -5.53
N THR A 167 -7.10 -4.35 -4.54
CA THR A 167 -7.93 -4.34 -3.34
C THR A 167 -7.43 -3.29 -2.34
N ASP A 168 -8.34 -2.65 -1.59
CA ASP A 168 -8.00 -1.66 -0.55
C ASP A 168 -7.02 -2.20 0.52
N GLU A 169 -6.97 -3.53 0.66
CA GLU A 169 -6.07 -4.27 1.54
C GLU A 169 -4.78 -4.75 0.85
N ARG A 170 -4.58 -4.48 -0.45
CA ARG A 170 -3.46 -4.94 -1.28
C ARG A 170 -3.29 -6.46 -1.33
N ARG A 171 -4.39 -7.20 -1.19
CA ARG A 171 -4.46 -8.65 -1.30
C ARG A 171 -4.82 -9.07 -2.73
N SER A 172 -4.08 -10.05 -3.25
CA SER A 172 -4.36 -10.70 -4.54
C SER A 172 -5.59 -11.62 -4.40
N LEU A 173 -6.43 -11.68 -5.43
CA LEU A 173 -7.54 -12.63 -5.48
C LEU A 173 -7.08 -14.00 -5.98
N GLY A 174 -6.18 -14.05 -6.95
CA GLY A 174 -5.57 -15.28 -7.44
C GLY A 174 -6.59 -16.35 -7.85
N TYR A 175 -6.11 -17.58 -8.05
CA TYR A 175 -6.93 -18.73 -8.39
C TYR A 175 -7.64 -19.34 -7.16
N LEU A 176 -6.92 -19.47 -6.04
CA LEU A 176 -7.46 -19.88 -4.75
C LEU A 176 -7.21 -18.79 -3.73
N ASN A 177 -8.20 -18.56 -2.87
CA ASN A 177 -8.10 -17.63 -1.76
C ASN A 177 -8.55 -18.31 -0.46
N TYR A 178 -7.84 -18.07 0.63
CA TYR A 178 -8.20 -18.51 1.97
C TYR A 178 -8.29 -17.30 2.90
N GLY A 179 -9.30 -17.28 3.76
CA GLY A 179 -9.48 -16.26 4.78
C GLY A 179 -10.75 -16.46 5.58
N TRP A 180 -11.24 -15.38 6.19
CA TRP A 180 -12.50 -15.40 6.95
C TRP A 180 -13.66 -15.92 6.11
N ARG A 181 -14.45 -16.83 6.71
CA ARG A 181 -15.49 -17.57 6.00
C ARG A 181 -16.45 -16.66 5.23
N ASP A 182 -16.94 -15.61 5.87
CA ASP A 182 -17.94 -14.73 5.27
C ASP A 182 -17.36 -13.93 4.09
N ALA A 183 -16.10 -13.50 4.19
CA ALA A 183 -15.39 -12.86 3.08
C ALA A 183 -15.20 -13.82 1.90
N MET A 184 -14.83 -15.08 2.18
CA MET A 184 -14.64 -16.09 1.13
C MET A 184 -15.96 -16.50 0.48
N LEU A 185 -17.07 -16.57 1.23
CA LEU A 185 -18.40 -16.82 0.67
C LEU A 185 -18.91 -15.66 -0.20
N ALA A 186 -18.47 -14.43 0.09
CA ALA A 186 -18.76 -13.27 -0.75
C ALA A 186 -17.98 -13.32 -2.07
N LEU A 187 -16.75 -13.85 -2.05
CA LEU A 187 -15.93 -14.06 -3.25
C LEU A 187 -16.42 -15.24 -4.09
N ASP A 188 -16.74 -16.37 -3.44
CA ASP A 188 -17.25 -17.59 -4.06
C ASP A 188 -18.35 -18.18 -3.16
N PRO A 189 -19.64 -18.16 -3.57
CA PRO A 189 -20.72 -18.77 -2.80
C PRO A 189 -20.54 -20.26 -2.52
N ARG A 190 -19.63 -20.93 -3.23
CA ARG A 190 -19.26 -22.34 -3.04
C ARG A 190 -18.02 -22.52 -2.16
N ALA A 191 -17.48 -21.45 -1.56
CA ALA A 191 -16.30 -21.51 -0.72
C ALA A 191 -16.46 -22.57 0.39
N GLU A 192 -15.46 -23.44 0.49
CA GLU A 192 -15.51 -24.61 1.36
C GLU A 192 -14.89 -24.29 2.71
N ARG A 193 -15.60 -24.64 3.80
CA ARG A 193 -15.08 -24.42 5.16
C ARG A 193 -13.80 -25.23 5.37
N PHE A 194 -12.73 -24.56 5.79
CA PHE A 194 -11.46 -25.18 6.08
C PHE A 194 -10.78 -24.49 7.27
N HIS A 195 -10.29 -25.26 8.23
CA HIS A 195 -9.71 -24.75 9.47
C HIS A 195 -10.62 -23.70 10.16
N ARG A 196 -10.12 -22.48 10.38
CA ARG A 196 -10.85 -21.34 10.99
C ARG A 196 -11.58 -20.48 9.95
N GLY A 197 -11.38 -20.74 8.66
CA GLY A 197 -11.87 -19.93 7.55
C GLY A 197 -12.61 -20.75 6.50
N ALA A 198 -12.48 -20.32 5.26
CA ALA A 198 -12.90 -21.06 4.08
C ALA A 198 -11.90 -20.87 2.92
N ILE A 199 -11.96 -21.74 1.93
CA ILE A 199 -11.20 -21.64 0.68
C ILE A 199 -12.19 -21.32 -0.44
N ALA A 200 -12.02 -20.18 -1.10
CA ALA A 200 -12.73 -19.77 -2.29
C ALA A 200 -11.94 -20.16 -3.56
N ARG A 201 -12.65 -20.56 -4.62
CA ARG A 201 -12.05 -20.86 -5.93
C ARG A 201 -12.60 -19.90 -6.97
N LEU A 202 -11.71 -19.11 -7.57
CA LEU A 202 -12.08 -17.98 -8.43
C LEU A 202 -11.85 -18.24 -9.93
N GLY A 203 -11.47 -19.46 -10.30
CA GLY A 203 -11.34 -19.89 -11.69
C GLY A 203 -11.22 -21.41 -11.80
N ASP A 204 -10.98 -21.89 -13.03
CA ASP A 204 -10.80 -23.32 -13.29
C ASP A 204 -9.34 -23.73 -13.54
N ASP A 205 -8.49 -22.77 -13.88
CA ASP A 205 -7.08 -22.97 -14.22
C ASP A 205 -6.19 -22.28 -13.18
N PRO A 206 -5.30 -22.99 -12.46
CA PRO A 206 -4.35 -22.40 -11.52
C PRO A 206 -3.27 -21.52 -12.17
N GLU A 207 -3.06 -21.63 -13.48
CA GLU A 207 -2.15 -20.74 -14.22
C GLU A 207 -2.83 -19.45 -14.68
N LEU A 208 -4.18 -19.43 -14.72
CA LEU A 208 -5.01 -18.31 -15.16
C LEU A 208 -4.44 -17.62 -16.41
N ARG A 209 -4.21 -18.41 -17.47
CA ARG A 209 -3.68 -17.91 -18.77
C ARG A 209 -4.59 -16.88 -19.44
N ASP A 210 -5.86 -16.82 -19.03
CA ASP A 210 -6.81 -15.78 -19.39
C ASP A 210 -7.32 -15.09 -18.11
N PRO A 211 -6.89 -13.85 -17.82
CA PRO A 211 -7.35 -13.13 -16.64
C PRO A 211 -8.77 -12.55 -16.81
N ALA A 212 -9.36 -12.58 -18.01
CA ALA A 212 -10.63 -11.90 -18.28
C ALA A 212 -11.78 -12.33 -17.36
N PRO A 213 -12.00 -13.63 -17.03
CA PRO A 213 -13.03 -14.03 -16.07
C PRO A 213 -12.81 -13.48 -14.66
N MET A 214 -11.54 -13.37 -14.24
CA MET A 214 -11.17 -12.80 -12.95
C MET A 214 -11.38 -11.29 -12.93
N LEU A 215 -10.97 -10.60 -13.99
CA LEU A 215 -11.16 -9.17 -14.14
C LEU A 215 -12.64 -8.80 -14.22
N ASP A 216 -13.48 -9.62 -14.88
CA ASP A 216 -14.94 -9.47 -14.88
C ASP A 216 -15.54 -9.70 -13.49
N LEU A 217 -15.02 -10.69 -12.73
CA LEU A 217 -15.41 -10.87 -11.33
C LEU A 217 -15.02 -9.68 -10.46
N LEU A 218 -13.79 -9.19 -10.58
CA LEU A 218 -13.29 -7.99 -9.90
C LEU A 218 -14.15 -6.77 -10.23
N ASP A 219 -14.42 -6.54 -11.51
CA ASP A 219 -15.28 -5.46 -11.99
C ASP A 219 -16.71 -5.59 -11.44
N ARG A 220 -17.27 -6.80 -11.35
CA ARG A 220 -18.58 -7.02 -10.69
C ARG A 220 -18.54 -6.75 -9.19
N LEU A 221 -17.54 -7.29 -8.48
CA LEU A 221 -17.35 -7.07 -7.05
C LEU A 221 -17.19 -5.59 -6.77
N TRP A 222 -16.38 -4.89 -7.56
CA TRP A 222 -16.22 -3.45 -7.48
C TRP A 222 -17.45 -2.67 -7.85
N ARG A 223 -18.17 -3.01 -8.93
CA ARG A 223 -19.43 -2.31 -9.25
C ARG A 223 -20.48 -2.53 -8.18
N SER A 224 -20.46 -3.66 -7.48
CA SER A 224 -21.29 -3.90 -6.30
C SER A 224 -20.82 -3.05 -5.11
N ALA A 225 -19.51 -2.99 -4.85
CA ALA A 225 -18.88 -2.18 -3.80
C ALA A 225 -18.73 -0.68 -4.14
N ALA A 226 -19.05 -0.26 -5.35
CA ALA A 226 -19.09 1.13 -5.81
C ALA A 226 -20.54 1.65 -5.83
N ARG A 227 -21.53 0.74 -5.81
CA ARG A 227 -22.93 1.11 -5.58
C ARG A 227 -23.21 1.38 -4.10
N ASP A 228 -22.51 0.70 -3.22
CA ASP A 228 -22.45 1.03 -1.80
C ASP A 228 -21.05 1.58 -1.50
N PRO A 229 -20.85 2.88 -1.24
CA PRO A 229 -19.52 3.41 -0.94
C PRO A 229 -18.87 2.53 0.12
N VAL A 230 -17.66 2.03 -0.15
CA VAL A 230 -16.85 1.29 0.85
C VAL A 230 -17.02 2.04 2.16
N PRO A 231 -17.70 1.45 3.16
CA PRO A 231 -18.03 2.18 4.36
C PRO A 231 -16.71 2.67 4.92
N ALA A 232 -16.59 4.00 5.09
CA ALA A 232 -15.37 4.62 5.58
C ALA A 232 -14.90 3.81 6.78
N ASP A 233 -13.69 3.23 6.70
CA ASP A 233 -13.12 2.48 7.81
C ASP A 233 -13.10 3.43 9.01
N PRO A 234 -13.95 3.22 10.03
CA PRO A 234 -14.08 4.17 11.13
C PRO A 234 -12.79 4.24 11.97
N THR A 235 -11.85 3.32 11.74
CA THR A 235 -10.55 3.31 12.40
C THR A 235 -9.48 4.13 11.67
N ARG A 236 -9.72 4.53 10.41
CA ARG A 236 -8.80 5.42 9.68
C ARG A 236 -9.14 6.87 9.96
N VAL A 237 -8.15 7.59 10.48
CA VAL A 237 -8.25 9.03 10.73
C VAL A 237 -8.14 9.77 9.39
N PRO A 238 -9.01 10.76 9.10
CA PRO A 238 -8.89 11.60 7.91
C PRO A 238 -7.53 12.30 7.82
N GLU A 239 -7.01 12.39 6.61
CA GLU A 239 -5.78 13.12 6.28
C GLU A 239 -6.12 14.61 6.09
N LEU A 240 -5.35 15.49 6.73
CA LEU A 240 -5.53 16.93 6.64
C LEU A 240 -4.70 17.50 5.48
N HIS A 241 -5.35 18.17 4.55
CA HIS A 241 -4.72 18.84 3.42
C HIS A 241 -4.85 20.35 3.55
N ARG A 242 -3.74 21.06 3.33
CA ARG A 242 -3.74 22.52 3.23
C ARG A 242 -4.17 22.95 1.82
N ILE A 243 -5.12 23.89 1.76
CA ILE A 243 -5.64 24.45 0.51
C ILE A 243 -5.18 25.91 0.39
N GLY A 244 -4.69 26.27 -0.78
CA GLY A 244 -4.20 27.59 -1.14
C GLY A 244 -2.68 27.72 -1.23
N TRP A 245 -2.26 28.85 -1.78
CA TRP A 245 -0.89 29.25 -2.04
C TRP A 245 -0.51 30.49 -1.23
N ASP A 246 0.69 30.50 -0.66
CA ASP A 246 1.19 31.67 0.07
C ASP A 246 1.74 32.72 -0.91
N LEU A 247 1.08 33.87 -0.98
CA LEU A 247 1.51 35.02 -1.78
C LEU A 247 2.46 35.96 -1.02
N GLY A 248 2.79 35.65 0.23
CA GLY A 248 3.68 36.44 1.08
C GLY A 248 2.91 37.32 2.05
N PHE A 249 3.20 38.61 2.06
CA PHE A 249 2.60 39.55 3.00
C PHE A 249 2.26 40.89 2.35
N ALA A 250 1.21 41.54 2.85
CA ALA A 250 0.91 42.93 2.57
C ALA A 250 1.12 43.80 3.81
N LEU A 251 1.64 44.99 3.57
CA LEU A 251 1.64 46.07 4.54
C LEU A 251 0.31 46.83 4.39
N VAL A 252 -0.48 46.85 5.45
CA VAL A 252 -1.73 47.62 5.50
C VAL A 252 -1.46 48.93 6.25
N ASP A 253 -2.14 50.00 5.82
CA ASP A 253 -2.08 51.31 6.46
C ASP A 253 -2.27 51.17 7.99
N GLY A 254 -1.33 51.75 8.75
CA GLY A 254 -1.25 51.56 10.20
C GLY A 254 -0.22 50.52 10.67
N GLY A 255 0.59 49.97 9.76
CA GLY A 255 1.77 49.16 10.11
C GLY A 255 1.46 47.70 10.47
N SER A 256 0.23 47.24 10.24
CA SER A 256 -0.14 45.84 10.40
C SER A 256 0.33 45.02 9.20
N VAL A 257 0.88 43.84 9.46
CA VAL A 257 1.36 42.89 8.43
C VAL A 257 0.36 41.75 8.33
N TRP A 258 -0.31 41.64 7.18
CA TRP A 258 -1.20 40.53 6.87
C TRP A 258 -0.51 39.53 5.98
N ARG A 259 -0.80 38.25 6.17
CA ARG A 259 -0.37 37.19 5.26
C ARG A 259 -1.44 36.99 4.20
N ILE A 260 -1.03 36.82 2.96
CA ILE A 260 -1.94 36.70 1.83
C ILE A 260 -1.90 35.26 1.33
N VAL A 261 -3.05 34.60 1.34
CA VAL A 261 -3.22 33.27 0.78
C VAL A 261 -4.16 33.34 -0.42
N ASP A 262 -3.73 32.79 -1.55
CA ASP A 262 -4.56 32.58 -2.74
C ASP A 262 -5.19 31.20 -2.69
N ARG A 263 -6.52 31.16 -2.66
CA ARG A 263 -7.30 29.92 -2.75
C ARG A 263 -8.01 29.84 -4.11
N GLY A 264 -7.24 29.92 -5.19
CA GLY A 264 -7.70 29.84 -6.57
C GLY A 264 -8.11 31.20 -7.14
N HIS A 265 -9.29 31.68 -6.76
CA HIS A 265 -9.83 32.98 -7.19
C HIS A 265 -10.15 33.92 -6.02
N VAL A 266 -9.89 33.47 -4.80
CA VAL A 266 -10.19 34.21 -3.57
C VAL A 266 -8.87 34.49 -2.85
N ILE A 267 -8.57 35.77 -2.70
CA ILE A 267 -7.46 36.25 -1.88
C ILE A 267 -7.93 36.40 -0.44
N ILE A 268 -7.24 35.75 0.48
CA ILE A 268 -7.59 35.69 1.89
C ILE A 268 -6.47 36.35 2.69
N GLU A 269 -6.84 37.37 3.45
CA GLU A 269 -5.95 38.01 4.41
C GLU A 269 -6.02 37.26 5.74
N MET A 270 -4.85 36.84 6.24
CA MET A 270 -4.73 36.09 7.49
C MET A 270 -3.92 36.88 8.50
N SER A 271 -4.41 36.89 9.74
CA SER A 271 -3.62 37.30 10.89
C SER A 271 -2.40 36.37 11.04
N ARG A 272 -1.44 36.81 11.86
CA ARG A 272 -0.26 35.99 12.15
C ARG A 272 -0.62 34.62 12.73
N GLU A 273 -1.58 34.57 13.66
CA GLU A 273 -2.00 33.32 14.31
C GLU A 273 -2.70 32.40 13.31
N GLU A 274 -3.63 32.91 12.50
CA GLU A 274 -4.31 32.14 11.45
C GLU A 274 -3.31 31.55 10.45
N TYR A 275 -2.32 32.33 10.02
CA TYR A 275 -1.30 31.85 9.09
C TYR A 275 -0.39 30.79 9.73
N VAL A 276 -0.03 30.90 11.01
CA VAL A 276 0.73 29.85 11.72
C VAL A 276 -0.07 28.55 11.80
N VAL A 277 -1.37 28.63 12.07
CA VAL A 277 -2.25 27.45 12.09
C VAL A 277 -2.40 26.85 10.69
N TRP A 278 -2.64 27.68 9.67
CA TRP A 278 -2.78 27.25 8.28
C TRP A 278 -1.51 26.57 7.74
N THR A 279 -0.34 27.14 8.04
CA THR A 279 0.95 26.51 7.67
C THR A 279 1.22 25.22 8.43
N SER A 280 0.71 25.07 9.66
CA SER A 280 0.81 23.82 10.43
C SER A 280 0.02 22.66 9.81
N ALA A 281 -0.97 22.95 8.96
CA ALA A 281 -1.73 21.95 8.22
C ALA A 281 -0.99 21.37 7.00
N ALA A 282 0.15 21.96 6.59
CA ALA A 282 0.91 21.49 5.43
C ALA A 282 1.64 20.15 5.68
N GLY A 283 1.74 19.68 6.91
CA GLY A 283 2.55 18.52 7.28
C GLY A 283 3.97 18.85 7.73
N ARG A 284 4.71 17.85 8.18
CA ARG A 284 6.16 17.96 8.44
C ARG A 284 6.97 17.41 7.25
N PRO A 285 8.02 18.12 6.80
CA PRO A 285 8.92 17.63 5.76
C PRO A 285 9.70 16.34 6.08
N ALA A 286 9.68 15.89 7.34
CA ALA A 286 10.59 14.87 7.89
C ALA A 286 9.89 13.72 8.62
N THR A 287 8.56 13.71 8.76
CA THR A 287 7.87 12.55 9.35
C THR A 287 7.79 11.44 8.31
N VAL A 288 8.47 10.36 8.64
CA VAL A 288 8.39 9.03 8.02
C VAL A 288 6.93 8.58 8.00
N ASP A 289 6.49 8.05 6.86
CA ASP A 289 5.26 7.28 6.61
C ASP A 289 4.15 7.41 7.66
N GLY A 290 3.17 8.29 7.41
CA GLY A 290 1.98 8.44 8.25
C GLY A 290 1.02 9.51 7.73
N SER A 291 -0.26 9.39 8.07
CA SER A 291 -1.31 10.38 7.78
C SER A 291 -1.11 11.62 8.66
N TRP A 292 -0.98 12.82 8.06
CA TRP A 292 -1.03 14.07 8.83
C TRP A 292 -2.47 14.41 9.18
N THR A 293 -2.81 14.53 10.45
CA THR A 293 -4.21 14.69 10.92
C THR A 293 -4.48 16.08 11.49
N LEU A 294 -5.75 16.37 11.79
CA LEU A 294 -6.15 17.58 12.50
C LEU A 294 -5.50 17.70 13.89
N ALA A 295 -5.32 16.58 14.59
CA ALA A 295 -4.66 16.54 15.89
C ALA A 295 -3.17 16.93 15.78
N ASP A 296 -2.47 16.44 14.74
CA ASP A 296 -1.06 16.76 14.50
C ASP A 296 -0.87 18.25 14.17
N ALA A 297 -1.77 18.81 13.34
CA ALA A 297 -1.77 20.24 13.02
C ALA A 297 -2.02 21.10 14.27
N ASN A 298 -2.91 20.65 15.15
CA ASN A 298 -3.20 21.32 16.42
C ASN A 298 -1.99 21.33 17.36
N GLU A 299 -1.37 20.16 17.61
CA GLU A 299 -0.16 20.05 18.41
C GLU A 299 0.98 20.90 17.82
N ARG A 300 1.12 20.88 16.49
CA ARG A 300 2.13 21.68 15.79
C ARG A 300 1.90 23.18 16.01
N ALA A 301 0.68 23.66 15.85
CA ALA A 301 0.37 25.06 16.05
C ALA A 301 0.59 25.51 17.51
N GLN A 302 0.25 24.65 18.49
CA GLN A 302 0.57 24.90 19.90
C GLN A 302 2.08 25.01 20.13
N SER A 303 2.87 24.12 19.52
CA SER A 303 4.34 24.18 19.57
C SER A 303 4.93 25.46 18.95
N LEU A 304 4.17 26.14 18.08
CA LEU A 304 4.51 27.40 17.44
C LEU A 304 3.90 28.61 18.17
N ALA A 305 3.56 28.44 19.45
CA ALA A 305 3.08 29.46 20.37
C ALA A 305 1.69 30.04 20.00
N VAL A 306 0.82 29.27 19.36
CA VAL A 306 -0.61 29.57 19.25
C VAL A 306 -1.34 28.89 20.42
N PRO A 307 -1.77 29.62 21.47
CA PRO A 307 -2.23 28.98 22.71
C PRO A 307 -3.54 28.18 22.58
N ARG A 308 -4.37 28.52 21.57
CA ARG A 308 -5.67 27.88 21.32
C ARG A 308 -5.90 27.75 19.81
N PRO A 309 -5.25 26.80 19.13
CA PRO A 309 -5.39 26.65 17.68
C PRO A 309 -6.71 26.02 17.24
N GLU A 310 -7.42 25.29 18.11
CA GLU A 310 -8.63 24.53 17.74
C GLU A 310 -9.74 25.40 17.13
N PRO A 311 -10.09 26.59 17.67
CA PRO A 311 -11.09 27.46 17.06
C PRO A 311 -10.67 27.98 15.68
N ILE A 312 -9.37 28.24 15.49
CA ILE A 312 -8.80 28.71 14.22
C ILE A 312 -8.85 27.57 13.19
N LEU A 313 -8.42 26.36 13.56
CA LEU A 313 -8.53 25.18 12.69
C LEU A 313 -9.97 24.96 12.23
N ARG A 314 -10.95 25.06 13.14
CA ARG A 314 -12.36 24.96 12.78
C ARG A 314 -12.79 26.05 11.80
N ALA A 315 -12.34 27.28 11.99
CA ALA A 315 -12.62 28.37 11.06
C ALA A 315 -11.99 28.12 9.68
N LEU A 316 -10.73 27.65 9.62
CA LEU A 316 -10.05 27.31 8.37
C LEU A 316 -10.75 26.16 7.62
N LEU A 317 -11.22 25.12 8.33
CA LEU A 317 -12.04 24.04 7.76
C LEU A 317 -13.34 24.59 7.16
N ASN A 318 -14.07 25.41 7.92
CA ASN A 318 -15.32 26.01 7.45
C ASN A 318 -15.12 26.93 6.24
N HIS A 319 -13.97 27.58 6.17
CA HIS A 319 -13.59 28.42 5.03
C HIS A 319 -12.88 27.64 3.91
N GLY A 320 -12.79 26.30 3.96
CA GLY A 320 -12.16 25.50 2.91
C GLY A 320 -10.69 25.85 2.65
N LEU A 321 -9.99 26.37 3.66
CA LEU A 321 -8.55 26.68 3.62
C LEU A 321 -7.70 25.47 4.03
N ILE A 322 -8.35 24.51 4.69
CA ILE A 322 -7.85 23.18 4.97
C ILE A 322 -9.02 22.20 4.77
N ALA A 323 -8.72 20.95 4.48
CA ALA A 323 -9.72 19.91 4.26
C ALA A 323 -9.30 18.60 4.93
N GLU A 324 -10.24 17.93 5.59
CA GLU A 324 -10.08 16.55 6.05
C GLU A 324 -10.55 15.61 4.94
N VAL A 325 -9.62 14.85 4.37
CA VAL A 325 -9.88 13.91 3.29
C VAL A 325 -9.73 12.50 3.85
N PRO A 326 -10.81 11.70 3.90
CA PRO A 326 -10.71 10.30 4.28
C PRO A 326 -9.73 9.56 3.37
N ALA A 327 -8.93 8.66 3.94
CA ALA A 327 -7.86 7.97 3.23
C ALA A 327 -8.36 7.05 2.08
N LEU A 328 -9.66 6.72 2.04
CA LEU A 328 -10.32 5.87 1.04
C LEU A 328 -11.79 6.29 0.85
N GLY A 329 -12.37 5.97 -0.31
CA GLY A 329 -13.83 5.99 -0.54
C GLY A 329 -14.39 7.25 -1.20
N GLY A 330 -15.72 7.32 -1.31
CA GLY A 330 -16.50 8.33 -2.07
C GLY A 330 -16.01 9.79 -1.96
N SER A 331 -15.57 10.18 -0.77
CA SER A 331 -15.07 11.51 -0.44
C SER A 331 -13.78 11.92 -1.16
N VAL A 332 -12.90 10.97 -1.52
CA VAL A 332 -11.67 11.29 -2.27
C VAL A 332 -12.02 11.82 -3.67
N ARG A 333 -12.99 11.20 -4.34
CA ARG A 333 -13.47 11.68 -5.65
C ARG A 333 -14.10 13.06 -5.57
N ASP A 334 -14.95 13.29 -4.58
CA ASP A 334 -15.60 14.60 -4.40
C ASP A 334 -14.57 15.69 -4.08
N PHE A 335 -13.56 15.37 -3.26
CA PHE A 335 -12.42 16.25 -3.02
C PHE A 335 -11.67 16.55 -4.33
N CYS A 336 -11.28 15.51 -5.09
CA CYS A 336 -10.56 15.69 -6.35
C CYS A 336 -11.35 16.44 -7.43
N ARG A 337 -12.68 16.39 -7.41
CA ARG A 337 -13.54 17.14 -8.33
C ARG A 337 -13.70 18.62 -7.98
N THR A 338 -13.53 18.95 -6.71
CA THR A 338 -13.67 20.33 -6.19
C THR A 338 -12.34 21.03 -6.05
N HIS A 339 -11.24 20.35 -6.38
CA HIS A 339 -9.89 20.88 -6.26
C HIS A 339 -9.09 20.66 -7.54
N ARG A 340 -8.17 21.59 -7.81
CA ARG A 340 -7.15 21.47 -8.85
C ARG A 340 -5.78 21.63 -8.21
N ILE A 341 -4.75 21.37 -9.00
CA ILE A 341 -3.37 21.50 -8.55
C ILE A 341 -2.64 22.59 -9.31
N GLU A 342 -1.72 23.27 -8.63
CA GLU A 342 -0.70 24.11 -9.25
C GLU A 342 0.68 23.56 -8.89
N THR A 343 1.50 23.35 -9.92
CA THR A 343 2.89 22.92 -9.78
C THR A 343 3.80 24.13 -9.65
N LEU A 344 4.66 24.13 -8.64
CA LEU A 344 5.46 25.30 -8.29
C LEU A 344 6.97 25.03 -8.45
N MET A 345 7.32 23.77 -8.66
CA MET A 345 8.67 23.31 -8.95
C MET A 345 8.68 22.39 -10.18
N PRO A 346 9.76 22.38 -10.98
CA PRO A 346 9.87 21.49 -12.12
C PRO A 346 10.11 20.04 -11.69
N VAL A 347 9.74 19.11 -12.58
CA VAL A 347 10.20 17.72 -12.54
C VAL A 347 11.63 17.68 -13.08
N LEU A 348 12.56 17.10 -12.32
CA LEU A 348 14.00 17.09 -12.62
C LEU A 348 14.44 15.82 -13.37
N GLY A 349 13.62 14.76 -13.37
CA GLY A 349 13.91 13.47 -14.01
C GLY A 349 13.67 12.31 -13.05
N ALA A 350 14.25 11.15 -13.38
CA ALA A 350 14.18 9.97 -12.53
C ALA A 350 15.03 10.14 -11.26
N ALA A 351 14.53 9.64 -10.13
CA ALA A 351 15.31 9.52 -8.90
C ALA A 351 16.22 8.28 -8.97
N ASP A 352 17.41 8.39 -8.39
CA ASP A 352 18.29 7.21 -8.21
C ASP A 352 17.67 6.20 -7.22
N TRP A 353 16.83 6.69 -6.29
CA TRP A 353 16.12 5.88 -5.31
C TRP A 353 14.88 6.61 -4.77
N PRO A 354 13.72 5.93 -4.57
CA PRO A 354 13.44 4.55 -4.97
C PRO A 354 13.36 4.41 -6.51
N ILE A 355 13.66 3.21 -7.02
CA ILE A 355 13.63 2.93 -8.47
C ILE A 355 12.23 3.22 -9.01
N GLY A 356 12.15 3.94 -10.13
CA GLY A 356 10.89 4.33 -10.76
C GLY A 356 10.22 5.59 -10.17
N ALA A 357 10.85 6.23 -9.18
CA ALA A 357 10.41 7.54 -8.71
C ALA A 357 10.91 8.68 -9.62
N ALA A 358 10.21 9.81 -9.60
CA ALA A 358 10.65 11.07 -10.19
C ALA A 358 11.09 12.05 -9.09
N LEU A 359 12.02 12.94 -9.41
CA LEU A 359 12.45 14.03 -8.53
C LEU A 359 11.71 15.32 -8.88
N ILE A 360 11.11 15.97 -7.90
CA ILE A 360 10.49 17.31 -8.01
C ILE A 360 11.24 18.29 -7.12
N GLY A 361 11.73 19.40 -7.67
CA GLY A 361 12.49 20.37 -6.87
C GLY A 361 13.17 21.46 -7.67
N PRO A 362 13.92 22.36 -7.01
CA PRO A 362 14.79 23.31 -7.69
C PRO A 362 15.92 22.57 -8.44
N ARG A 363 16.40 23.14 -9.55
CA ARG A 363 17.52 22.56 -10.33
C ARG A 363 18.80 22.39 -9.50
N GLU A 364 19.00 23.27 -8.53
CA GLU A 364 20.13 23.26 -7.59
C GLU A 364 19.57 22.98 -6.20
N GLY A 365 19.50 21.72 -5.79
CA GLY A 365 19.06 21.34 -4.44
C GLY A 365 18.54 19.91 -4.33
N ASP A 366 18.12 19.56 -3.11
CA ASP A 366 17.52 18.26 -2.81
C ASP A 366 16.10 18.21 -3.39
N GLY A 367 15.90 17.33 -4.36
CA GLY A 367 14.58 17.02 -4.92
C GLY A 367 13.74 16.15 -3.98
N ILE A 368 12.43 16.18 -4.18
CA ILE A 368 11.46 15.33 -3.52
C ILE A 368 11.20 14.13 -4.44
N ALA A 369 11.56 12.94 -3.98
CA ALA A 369 11.24 11.72 -4.71
C ALA A 369 9.76 11.37 -4.55
N VAL A 370 9.06 11.18 -5.66
CA VAL A 370 7.64 10.81 -5.74
C VAL A 370 7.45 9.61 -6.66
N GLY A 371 6.43 8.79 -6.42
CA GLY A 371 6.10 7.67 -7.31
C GLY A 371 5.75 8.13 -8.73
N GLY A 372 5.96 7.26 -9.72
CA GLY A 372 5.68 7.57 -11.14
C GLY A 372 4.24 8.04 -11.40
N THR A 373 3.26 7.43 -10.72
CA THR A 373 1.85 7.84 -10.80
C THR A 373 1.64 9.29 -10.34
N THR A 374 2.19 9.66 -9.18
CA THR A 374 2.14 11.03 -8.67
C THR A 374 2.87 11.99 -9.60
N ALA A 375 4.03 11.60 -10.14
CA ALA A 375 4.79 12.42 -11.07
C ALA A 375 3.99 12.74 -12.35
N ASN A 376 3.22 11.76 -12.86
CA ASN A 376 2.35 11.95 -14.02
C ASN A 376 1.21 12.92 -13.70
N VAL A 377 0.49 12.73 -12.58
CA VAL A 377 -0.59 13.65 -12.16
C VAL A 377 -0.03 15.06 -11.93
N TYR A 378 1.12 15.17 -11.26
CA TYR A 378 1.80 16.44 -11.04
C TYR A 378 2.12 17.13 -12.36
N THR A 379 2.69 16.41 -13.33
CA THR A 379 3.10 16.98 -14.63
C THR A 379 1.93 17.49 -15.46
N ILE A 380 0.84 16.72 -15.54
CA ILE A 380 -0.27 17.04 -16.45
C ILE A 380 -1.42 17.78 -15.75
N GLY A 381 -1.52 17.69 -14.43
CA GLY A 381 -2.65 18.18 -13.64
C GLY A 381 -3.02 19.65 -13.88
N PRO A 382 -2.06 20.59 -14.04
CA PRO A 382 -2.40 21.98 -14.36
C PRO A 382 -3.16 22.19 -15.68
N ALA A 383 -3.14 21.21 -16.59
CA ALA A 383 -3.88 21.27 -17.86
C ALA A 383 -5.33 20.79 -17.76
N TYR A 384 -5.77 20.27 -16.60
CA TYR A 384 -7.10 19.74 -16.38
C TYR A 384 -7.95 20.67 -15.50
N PRO A 385 -9.28 20.66 -15.66
CA PRO A 385 -10.18 21.53 -14.88
C PRO A 385 -10.18 21.20 -13.38
N ASP A 386 -9.96 19.93 -13.04
CA ASP A 386 -9.93 19.42 -11.67
C ASP A 386 -8.95 18.25 -11.55
N LEU A 387 -8.59 17.91 -10.31
CA LEU A 387 -7.66 16.84 -9.99
C LEU A 387 -8.21 15.47 -10.42
N TRP A 388 -9.52 15.24 -10.33
CA TRP A 388 -10.13 13.97 -10.71
C TRP A 388 -9.94 13.67 -12.21
N SER A 389 -10.15 14.67 -13.07
CA SER A 389 -9.96 14.58 -14.51
C SER A 389 -8.50 14.29 -14.89
N ALA A 390 -7.55 14.84 -14.12
CA ALA A 390 -6.14 14.49 -14.27
C ALA A 390 -5.88 13.03 -13.89
N CYS A 391 -6.46 12.56 -12.77
CA CYS A 391 -6.35 11.17 -12.33
C CYS A 391 -6.96 10.18 -13.34
N GLU A 392 -8.13 10.49 -13.91
CA GLU A 392 -8.75 9.69 -14.98
C GLU A 392 -7.85 9.56 -16.21
N THR A 393 -7.23 10.67 -16.62
CA THR A 393 -6.29 10.66 -17.73
C THR A 393 -5.09 9.78 -17.44
N VAL A 394 -4.41 9.98 -16.30
CA VAL A 394 -3.23 9.18 -15.94
C VAL A 394 -3.56 7.69 -15.88
N ALA A 395 -4.70 7.33 -15.26
CA ALA A 395 -5.18 5.96 -15.22
C ALA A 395 -5.38 5.36 -16.64
N SER A 396 -5.97 6.12 -17.56
CA SER A 396 -6.19 5.66 -18.95
C SER A 396 -4.91 5.47 -19.77
N THR A 397 -3.81 6.12 -19.37
CA THR A 397 -2.51 6.02 -20.05
C THR A 397 -1.60 4.94 -19.50
N ASP A 398 -2.02 4.24 -18.44
CA ASP A 398 -1.27 3.13 -17.86
C ASP A 398 -1.26 1.93 -18.82
N PRO A 399 -0.10 1.53 -19.38
CA PRO A 399 -0.02 0.43 -20.34
C PRO A 399 -0.40 -0.93 -19.75
N SER A 400 -0.36 -1.08 -18.42
CA SER A 400 -0.77 -2.30 -17.74
C SER A 400 -2.29 -2.42 -17.60
N GLY A 401 -3.02 -1.30 -17.75
CA GLY A 401 -4.45 -1.23 -17.44
C GLY A 401 -4.78 -1.44 -15.95
N ALA A 402 -3.77 -1.53 -15.07
CA ALA A 402 -3.95 -1.83 -13.66
C ALA A 402 -4.34 -0.58 -12.84
N SER A 403 -4.00 0.63 -13.28
CA SER A 403 -4.36 1.85 -12.56
C SER A 403 -5.81 2.24 -12.76
N THR A 404 -6.57 2.38 -11.67
CA THR A 404 -7.88 3.05 -11.67
C THR A 404 -7.72 4.53 -11.30
N PRO A 405 -8.66 5.43 -11.70
CA PRO A 405 -8.62 6.83 -11.29
C PRO A 405 -8.58 7.02 -9.76
N TRP A 406 -9.26 6.13 -9.03
CA TRP A 406 -9.24 6.07 -7.57
C TRP A 406 -7.85 5.80 -7.01
N PHE A 407 -7.21 4.74 -7.49
CA PHE A 407 -5.84 4.40 -7.09
C PHE A 407 -4.88 5.55 -7.36
N VAL A 408 -4.99 6.18 -8.54
CA VAL A 408 -4.18 7.34 -8.91
C VAL A 408 -4.41 8.51 -7.96
N ALA A 409 -5.66 8.83 -7.63
CA ALA A 409 -6.01 9.90 -6.70
C ALA A 409 -5.46 9.65 -5.29
N GLU A 410 -5.58 8.43 -4.77
CA GLU A 410 -5.09 8.07 -3.44
C GLU A 410 -3.56 8.13 -3.33
N GLN A 411 -2.85 7.60 -4.33
CA GLN A 411 -1.39 7.71 -4.39
C GLN A 411 -0.96 9.17 -4.44
N PHE A 412 -1.60 9.95 -5.30
CA PHE A 412 -1.29 11.38 -5.43
C PHE A 412 -1.54 12.14 -4.14
N LEU A 413 -2.70 11.97 -3.49
CA LEU A 413 -3.04 12.68 -2.26
C LEU A 413 -2.08 12.35 -1.11
N ARG A 414 -1.70 11.09 -0.95
CA ARG A 414 -0.71 10.67 0.04
C ARG A 414 0.63 11.40 -0.13
N GLU A 415 1.09 11.56 -1.36
CA GLU A 415 2.35 12.26 -1.65
C GLU A 415 2.20 13.78 -1.69
N SER A 416 0.99 14.27 -1.98
CA SER A 416 0.67 15.71 -2.09
C SER A 416 1.01 16.45 -0.81
N GLN A 417 0.81 15.85 0.37
CA GLN A 417 1.16 16.48 1.65
C GLN A 417 2.65 16.83 1.73
N ARG A 418 3.53 15.91 1.30
CA ARG A 418 4.98 16.15 1.27
C ARG A 418 5.35 17.25 0.27
N LEU A 419 4.68 17.25 -0.89
CA LEU A 419 4.88 18.29 -1.92
C LEU A 419 4.42 19.67 -1.43
N VAL A 420 3.26 19.74 -0.77
CA VAL A 420 2.71 20.97 -0.18
C VAL A 420 3.60 21.48 0.96
N ALA A 421 4.07 20.60 1.85
CA ALA A 421 5.00 20.93 2.94
C ALA A 421 6.31 21.55 2.46
N ARG A 422 6.76 21.16 1.25
CA ARG A 422 7.98 21.65 0.61
C ARG A 422 7.75 22.82 -0.35
N GLY A 423 6.50 23.27 -0.50
CA GLY A 423 6.14 24.34 -1.44
C GLY A 423 6.32 23.96 -2.91
N ALA A 424 6.32 22.66 -3.23
CA ALA A 424 6.35 22.17 -4.61
C ALA A 424 4.95 22.11 -5.24
N LEU A 425 3.90 21.96 -4.42
CA LEU A 425 2.53 21.82 -4.86
C LEU A 425 1.60 22.78 -4.09
N SER A 426 0.62 23.34 -4.79
CA SER A 426 -0.54 24.01 -4.20
C SER A 426 -1.81 23.28 -4.61
N LEU A 427 -2.71 23.03 -3.65
CA LEU A 427 -4.07 22.57 -3.90
C LEU A 427 -4.98 23.79 -3.89
N GLN A 428 -5.79 23.98 -4.93
CA GLN A 428 -6.72 25.09 -5.03
C GLN A 428 -8.14 24.59 -5.18
N THR A 429 -9.11 25.32 -4.65
CA THR A 429 -10.52 25.05 -4.89
C THR A 429 -10.88 25.45 -6.32
N VAL A 430 -11.65 24.61 -7.00
CA VAL A 430 -12.30 24.94 -8.27
C VAL A 430 -13.62 25.60 -7.92
N ASP A 431 -13.86 26.81 -8.41
CA ASP A 431 -15.16 27.44 -8.24
C ASP A 431 -16.23 26.51 -8.85
N ALA A 432 -17.30 26.24 -8.10
CA ALA A 432 -18.45 25.58 -8.67
C ALA A 432 -18.84 26.40 -9.91
N PRO A 433 -19.03 25.79 -11.10
CA PRO A 433 -19.37 26.51 -12.31
C PRO A 433 -20.52 27.42 -11.94
N SER A 434 -20.27 28.73 -11.97
CA SER A 434 -21.23 29.73 -11.54
C SER A 434 -22.45 29.48 -12.40
N GLY A 435 -23.46 28.84 -11.80
CA GLY A 435 -24.65 28.41 -12.50
C GLY A 435 -25.27 29.66 -13.07
N GLY A 436 -24.99 29.90 -14.36
CA GLY A 436 -25.62 30.95 -15.12
C GLY A 436 -27.10 30.70 -14.96
N THR A 437 -27.76 31.54 -14.18
CA THR A 437 -29.20 31.62 -14.14
C THR A 437 -29.59 32.14 -15.52
N ALA A 438 -29.83 31.19 -16.42
CA ALA A 438 -30.40 31.43 -17.74
C ALA A 438 -31.87 31.83 -17.62
#